data_AF-H9ZZA7-F1
#
_entry.id   AF-H9ZZA7-F1
#
_cell.length_a   1.000
_cell.length_b   1.000
_cell.length_c   1.000
_cell.angle_alpha   90.00
_cell.angle_beta   90.00
_cell.angle_gamma   90.00
#
_symmetry.space_group_name_H-M   'P 1'
#
loop_
_entity.id
_entity.type
_entity.pdbx_description
1 polymer ?
#
loop_
_entity_poly.entity_id
_entity_poly.type
_entity_poly.pdbx_seq_one_letter_code
_entity_poly.pdbx_strand_id
1 'polypeptide(L)' 'MSVKDIAKATGCGEKTVVNRISYLKKLGLVERKGRSPLKLTPWGEAAALLSEESRELLEKKS' A
#
# COMPACT_ATOMS: atom_id res chain seq x y z
N MET A 1 -0.40 -11.45 -4.39
CA MET A 1 0.54 -10.98 -3.36
C MET A 1 -0.02 -11.30 -1.98
N SER A 2 0.68 -12.11 -1.19
CA SER A 2 0.31 -12.48 0.17
C SER A 2 0.88 -11.50 1.21
N VAL A 3 0.42 -11.59 2.46
CA VAL A 3 0.99 -10.80 3.59
C VAL A 3 2.47 -11.10 3.77
N LYS A 4 2.87 -12.37 3.62
CA LYS A 4 4.26 -12.81 3.74
C LYS A 4 5.15 -12.20 2.65
N ASP A 5 4.63 -12.10 1.42
CA ASP A 5 5.37 -11.47 0.32
C ASP A 5 5.61 -9.98 0.59
N ILE A 6 4.58 -9.28 1.09
CA ILE A 6 4.67 -7.85 1.45
C ILE A 6 5.66 -7.66 2.61
N ALA A 7 5.56 -8.49 3.66
CA ALA A 7 6.47 -8.44 4.79
C ALA A 7 7.93 -8.58 4.36
N LYS A 8 8.22 -9.53 3.45
CA LYS A 8 9.54 -9.71 2.86
C LYS A 8 9.97 -8.49 2.04
N ALA A 9 9.10 -7.96 1.19
CA ALA A 9 9.42 -6.83 0.32
C ALA A 9 9.67 -5.53 1.09
N THR A 10 8.94 -5.29 2.18
CA THR A 10 9.03 -4.05 2.97
C THR A 10 9.91 -4.17 4.21
N GLY A 11 10.50 -5.34 4.48
CA GLY A 11 11.25 -5.62 5.72
C GLY A 11 10.42 -5.48 7.00
N CYS A 12 9.09 -5.47 6.90
CA CYS A 12 8.21 -5.27 8.06
C CYS A 12 7.72 -6.61 8.60
N GLY A 13 7.46 -6.70 9.91
CA GLY A 13 6.81 -7.89 10.48
C GLY A 13 5.39 -8.11 9.95
N GLU A 14 4.97 -9.37 9.81
CA GLU A 14 3.66 -9.72 9.25
C GLU A 14 2.49 -9.08 10.01
N LYS A 15 2.55 -9.01 11.35
CA LYS A 15 1.56 -8.32 12.18
C LYS A 15 1.42 -6.84 11.81
N THR A 16 2.55 -6.16 11.58
CA THR A 16 2.57 -4.77 11.14
C THR A 16 1.97 -4.61 9.75
N VAL A 17 2.28 -5.52 8.83
CA VAL A 17 1.68 -5.54 7.49
C VAL A 17 0.17 -5.71 7.57
N VAL A 18 -0.34 -6.65 8.36
CA VAL A 18 -1.78 -6.86 8.56
C VAL A 18 -2.44 -5.59 9.11
N ASN A 19 -1.85 -4.97 10.12
CA ASN A 19 -2.37 -3.73 10.71
C ASN A 19 -2.41 -2.59 9.69
N ARG A 20 -1.37 -2.44 8.86
CA ARG A 20 -1.32 -1.42 7.81
C ARG A 20 -2.34 -1.69 6.71
N ILE A 21 -2.50 -2.93 6.27
CA ILE A 21 -3.55 -3.30 5.28
C ILE A 21 -4.94 -2.98 5.86
N SER A 22 -5.20 -3.32 7.12
CA SER A 22 -6.46 -3.00 7.80
C SER A 22 -6.71 -1.49 7.84
N TYR A 23 -5.68 -0.71 8.13
CA TYR A 23 -5.75 0.75 8.11
C TYR A 23 -6.04 1.29 6.70
N LEU A 24 -5.31 0.85 5.68
CA LEU A 24 -5.52 1.27 4.28
C LEU A 24 -6.91 0.88 3.76
N LYS A 25 -7.47 -0.26 4.23
CA LYS A 25 -8.86 -0.63 3.94
C LYS A 25 -9.85 0.37 4.54
N LYS A 26 -9.65 0.80 5.78
CA LYS A 26 -10.51 1.81 6.43
C LYS A 26 -10.46 3.16 5.71
N LEU A 27 -9.32 3.50 5.11
CA LEU A 27 -9.16 4.68 4.26
C LEU A 27 -9.76 4.53 2.86
N GLY A 28 -10.23 3.33 2.49
CA GLY A 28 -10.77 3.07 1.15
C GLY A 28 -9.72 3.02 0.05
N LEU A 29 -8.44 2.85 0.38
CA LEU A 29 -7.32 2.85 -0.58
C LEU A 29 -7.02 1.45 -1.13
N VAL A 30 -7.34 0.41 -0.37
CA VAL A 30 -7.18 -0.98 -0.82
C VAL A 30 -8.43 -1.78 -0.53
N GLU A 31 -8.69 -2.79 -1.35
CA GLU A 31 -9.78 -3.73 -1.14
C GLU A 31 -9.33 -5.18 -1.27
N ARG A 32 -10.09 -6.08 -0.62
CA ARG A 32 -9.91 -7.52 -0.73
C ARG A 32 -11.25 -8.21 -0.56
N LYS A 33 -11.72 -8.88 -1.62
CA LYS A 33 -12.97 -9.66 -1.63
C LYS A 33 -12.68 -11.14 -1.34
N GLY A 34 -13.00 -11.60 -0.13
CA GLY A 34 -12.76 -12.99 0.28
C GLY A 34 -11.29 -13.40 0.17
N ARG A 35 -11.02 -14.54 -0.49
CA ARG A 35 -9.65 -15.05 -0.73
C ARG A 35 -8.92 -14.37 -1.89
N SER A 36 -9.57 -13.44 -2.59
CA SER A 36 -8.97 -12.72 -3.72
C SER A 36 -7.69 -11.98 -3.31
N PRO A 37 -6.79 -11.68 -4.25
CA PRO A 37 -5.64 -10.82 -4.00
C PRO A 37 -6.05 -9.44 -3.46
N LEU A 38 -5.16 -8.81 -2.68
CA LEU A 38 -5.29 -7.40 -2.32
C LEU A 38 -5.13 -6.55 -3.58
N LYS A 39 -6.01 -5.57 -3.78
CA LYS A 39 -5.98 -4.64 -4.91
C LYS A 39 -6.08 -3.19 -4.41
N LEU A 40 -5.52 -2.26 -5.18
CA LEU A 40 -5.80 -0.84 -5.00
C LEU A 40 -7.23 -0.55 -5.47
N THR A 41 -7.88 0.42 -4.82
CA THR A 41 -9.09 1.06 -5.34
C THR A 41 -8.68 2.20 -6.28
N PRO A 42 -9.59 2.82 -7.04
CA PRO A 42 -9.25 4.02 -7.83
C PRO A 42 -8.60 5.13 -7.00
N TRP A 43 -9.05 5.33 -5.75
CA TRP A 43 -8.43 6.27 -4.82
C TRP A 43 -7.05 5.81 -4.34
N GLY A 44 -6.85 4.50 -4.17
CA GLY A 44 -5.53 3.93 -3.87
C GLY A 44 -4.53 4.11 -5.00
N GLU A 45 -4.95 3.94 -6.25
CA GLU A 45 -4.12 4.17 -7.43
C GLU A 45 -3.72 5.64 -7.53
N ALA A 46 -4.69 6.56 -7.38
CA ALA A 46 -4.41 8.00 -7.36
C ALA A 46 -3.43 8.39 -6.24
N ALA A 47 -3.62 7.84 -5.03
CA ALA A 47 -2.72 8.12 -3.91
C ALA A 47 -1.29 7.59 -4.15
N ALA A 48 -1.14 6.43 -4.79
CA ALA A 48 0.16 5.88 -5.16
C ALA A 48 0.88 6.78 -6.18
N LEU A 49 0.18 7.21 -7.24
CA LEU A 49 0.73 8.11 -8.26
C LEU A 49 1.19 9.44 -7.66
N LEU A 50 0.35 10.07 -6.84
CA LEU A 50 0.70 11.32 -6.16
C LEU A 50 1.90 11.15 -5.21
N SER A 51 2.04 9.98 -4.58
CA SER A 51 3.18 9.69 -3.70
C SER A 51 4.48 9.55 -4.48
N GLU A 52 4.44 8.96 -5.67
CA GLU A 52 5.59 8.86 -6.57
C GLU A 52 6.01 10.24 -7.09
N GLU A 53 5.06 11.04 -7.60
CA GLU A 53 5.33 12.41 -8.05
C GLU A 53 5.89 13.29 -6.93
N SER A 54 5.30 13.21 -5.72
CA SER A 54 5.79 13.97 -4.58
C SER A 54 7.22 13.60 -4.21
N ARG A 55 7.60 12.33 -4.35
CA ARG A 55 8.96 11.86 -4.05
C ARG A 55 9.96 12.39 -5.08
N GLU A 56 9.63 12.33 -6.36
CA GLU A 56 10.47 12.89 -7.42
C GLU A 56 10.70 14.40 -7.26
N LEU A 57 9.67 15.14 -6.85
CA LEU A 57 9.77 16.58 -6.60
C LEU A 57 10.68 16.90 -5.42
N LEU A 58 10.68 16.08 -4.37
CA LEU A 58 11.58 16.23 -3.23
C LEU A 58 13.02 15.93 -3.62
N GLU A 59 13.25 14.86 -4.39
CA GLU A 59 14.59 14.47 -4.86
C GLU A 59 15.19 15.51 -5.83
N LYS A 60 14.37 16.19 -6.64
CA LYS A 60 14.83 17.29 -7.52
C LYS A 60 15.17 18.59 -6.80
N LYS A 61 14.73 18.76 -5.55
CA LYS A 61 14.97 19.96 -4.73
C LYS A 61 16.15 19.83 -3.75
N SER A 62 16.70 18.63 -3.60
CA SER A 62 17.86 18.35 -2.73
C SER A 62 19.16 18.29 -3.52
#